data_AF-A0A1X7T233-F1
#
_entry.id   AF-A0A1X7T233-F1
#
_cell.length_a   1.000
_cell.length_b   1.000
_cell.length_c   1.000
_cell.angle_alpha   90.00
_cell.angle_beta   90.00
_cell.angle_gamma   90.00
#
_symmetry.space_group_name_H-M   'P 1'
#
loop_
_entity.id
_entity.type
_entity.pdbx_description
1 polymer ?
#
loop_
_entity_poly.entity_id
_entity_poly.type
_entity_poly.pdbx_seq_one_letter_code
_entity_poly.pdbx_strand_id
1 'polypeptide(L)'
;MKQFILDQLSTLANIDFSIVNCSTIDITWTAPTVDDRVTIQYYILRVYDSMTSNLVDIVSVYDTSYQFVDNNLFDHHYTYVITGVSKLGEGISNNNTFSYQRVPRLAVETDFMVNYTQNQTVTVSTVYYKISVNCNREY
;
A
#
# COMPACT_ATOMS: atom_id res chain seq x y z
N MET A 1 -39.39 17.13 -2.17
CA MET A 1 -38.74 15.97 -1.53
C MET A 1 -37.26 16.33 -1.43
N LYS A 2 -36.79 16.75 -0.25
CA LYS A 2 -35.39 17.20 -0.08
C LYS A 2 -34.54 15.95 0.03
N GLN A 3 -33.77 15.67 -1.03
CA GLN A 3 -32.61 14.82 -0.97
C GLN A 3 -31.68 15.44 0.08
N PHE A 4 -31.66 14.88 1.30
CA PHE A 4 -30.66 15.26 2.29
C PHE A 4 -29.35 14.71 1.75
N ILE A 5 -28.61 15.61 1.14
CA ILE A 5 -27.35 15.30 0.51
C ILE A 5 -26.43 14.77 1.60
N LEU A 6 -25.86 13.60 1.35
CA LEU A 6 -24.85 12.94 2.18
C LEU A 6 -23.51 13.72 2.14
N ASP A 7 -23.53 15.02 1.84
CA ASP A 7 -22.42 15.86 1.40
C ASP A 7 -21.47 16.31 2.51
N GLN A 8 -21.62 15.79 3.72
CA GLN A 8 -20.77 16.24 4.82
C GLN A 8 -20.44 15.18 5.86
N LEU A 9 -20.18 13.95 5.39
CA LEU A 9 -19.14 13.18 6.07
C LEU A 9 -17.83 13.85 5.66
N SER A 10 -17.32 14.75 6.52
CA SER A 10 -15.99 15.33 6.37
C SER A 10 -15.03 14.19 6.06
N THR A 11 -14.36 14.27 4.90
CA THR A 11 -13.25 13.43 4.45
C THR A 11 -12.81 12.39 5.49
N LEU A 12 -13.14 11.12 5.29
CA LEU A 12 -12.47 9.98 5.94
C LEU A 12 -10.95 10.25 5.91
N ALA A 13 -10.41 10.69 7.04
CA ALA A 13 -9.09 11.27 7.08
C ALA A 13 -8.07 10.13 7.04
N ASN A 14 -7.14 10.22 6.09
CA ASN A 14 -5.90 9.46 6.03
C ASN A 14 -6.08 7.93 6.04
N ILE A 15 -6.38 7.36 4.87
CA ILE A 15 -6.07 5.94 4.63
C ILE A 15 -4.54 5.86 4.53
N ASP A 16 -3.92 5.09 5.40
CA ASP A 16 -2.49 4.82 5.42
C ASP A 16 -2.23 3.31 5.32
N PHE A 17 -1.01 2.95 4.93
CA PHE A 17 -0.62 1.56 4.80
C PHE A 17 0.82 1.32 5.26
N SER A 18 1.06 0.12 5.77
CA SER A 18 2.41 -0.36 6.06
C SER A 18 2.60 -1.78 5.55
N ILE A 19 3.80 -2.08 5.08
CA ILE A 19 4.14 -3.45 4.66
C ILE A 19 4.60 -4.21 5.90
N VAL A 20 3.84 -5.23 6.27
CA VAL A 20 4.17 -6.11 7.39
C VAL A 20 5.22 -7.13 6.95
N ASN A 21 5.01 -7.73 5.78
CA ASN A 21 5.93 -8.70 5.19
C ASN A 21 5.69 -8.80 3.67
N CYS A 22 6.34 -9.77 3.03
CA CYS A 22 6.35 -9.98 1.58
C CYS A 22 5.00 -10.28 0.94
N SER A 23 4.00 -10.59 1.76
CA SER A 23 2.66 -10.97 1.33
C SER A 23 1.56 -10.26 2.09
N THR A 24 1.88 -9.29 2.94
CA THR A 24 0.89 -8.70 3.85
C THR A 24 1.08 -7.20 3.96
N ILE A 25 0.00 -6.46 3.71
CA ILE A 25 -0.13 -5.04 3.97
C ILE A 25 -1.10 -4.86 5.14
N ASP A 26 -0.73 -4.01 6.08
CA ASP A 26 -1.64 -3.48 7.07
C ASP A 26 -2.18 -2.13 6.59
N ILE A 27 -3.50 -2.00 6.55
CA ILE A 27 -4.22 -0.83 6.07
C ILE A 27 -4.92 -0.22 7.27
N THR A 28 -4.74 1.08 7.49
CA THR A 28 -5.37 1.81 8.59
C THR A 28 -6.07 3.05 8.06
N TRP A 29 -7.12 3.49 8.75
CA TRP A 29 -7.81 4.74 8.41
C TRP A 29 -8.31 5.44 9.66
N THR A 30 -8.58 6.74 9.57
CA THR A 30 -9.25 7.45 10.67
C THR A 30 -10.76 7.35 10.49
N ALA A 31 -11.47 6.93 11.52
CA ALA A 31 -12.93 7.01 11.53
C ALA A 31 -13.37 8.46 11.24
N PRO A 32 -14.30 8.71 10.31
CA PRO A 32 -14.74 10.07 10.02
C PRO A 32 -15.49 10.61 11.23
N THR A 33 -15.33 11.91 11.50
CA THR A 33 -16.14 12.61 12.49
C THR A 33 -17.56 12.70 11.96
N VAL A 34 -18.47 11.95 12.56
CA VAL A 34 -19.89 12.03 12.24
C VAL A 34 -20.55 13.00 13.22
N ASP A 35 -21.36 13.93 12.71
CA ASP A 35 -22.25 14.74 13.55
C ASP A 35 -23.03 13.77 14.47
N ASP A 36 -23.08 14.08 15.76
CA ASP A 36 -23.24 13.18 16.93
C ASP A 36 -24.56 12.37 16.99
N ARG A 37 -25.33 12.36 15.92
CA ARG A 37 -26.62 11.66 15.78
C ARG A 37 -26.54 10.32 15.06
N VAL A 38 -25.42 10.02 14.39
CA VAL A 38 -25.25 8.79 13.61
C VAL A 38 -23.86 8.20 13.83
N THR A 39 -23.79 7.02 14.44
CA THR A 39 -22.54 6.27 14.61
C THR A 39 -22.31 5.33 13.43
N ILE A 40 -21.04 5.18 13.04
CA ILE A 40 -20.63 4.11 12.12
C ILE A 40 -20.67 2.79 12.89
N GLN A 41 -21.27 1.77 12.27
CA GLN A 41 -21.37 0.42 12.81
C GLN A 41 -20.24 -0.47 12.32
N TYR A 42 -19.86 -0.34 11.04
CA TYR A 42 -18.77 -1.08 10.41
C TYR A 42 -18.32 -0.36 9.13
N TYR A 43 -17.25 -0.85 8.52
CA TYR A 43 -16.72 -0.38 7.24
C TYR A 43 -16.78 -1.48 6.20
N ILE A 44 -17.03 -1.12 4.94
CA ILE A 44 -16.86 -1.98 3.78
C ILE A 44 -15.57 -1.55 3.08
N LEU A 45 -14.61 -2.45 2.99
CA LEU A 45 -13.39 -2.27 2.22
C LEU A 45 -13.57 -2.97 0.87
N ARG A 46 -13.28 -2.25 -0.21
CA ARG A 46 -13.21 -2.79 -1.56
C ARG A 46 -11.79 -2.60 -2.08
N VAL A 47 -11.16 -3.70 -2.48
CA VAL A 47 -9.81 -3.71 -3.05
C VAL A 47 -9.94 -3.88 -4.54
N TYR A 48 -9.34 -2.98 -5.31
CA TYR A 48 -9.31 -3.06 -6.76
C TYR A 48 -7.88 -3.20 -7.24
N ASP A 49 -7.69 -3.98 -8.29
CA ASP A 49 -6.48 -3.88 -9.09
C ASP A 49 -6.54 -2.53 -9.85
N SER A 50 -5.59 -1.64 -9.60
CA SER A 50 -5.65 -0.26 -10.10
C SER A 50 -5.36 -0.16 -11.59
N MET A 51 -4.77 -1.19 -12.20
CA MET A 51 -4.44 -1.22 -13.63
C MET A 51 -5.65 -1.66 -14.46
N THR A 52 -6.40 -2.65 -13.97
CA THR A 52 -7.54 -3.24 -14.65
C THR A 52 -8.88 -2.72 -14.14
N SER A 53 -8.89 -2.02 -13.00
CA SER A 53 -10.10 -1.61 -12.26
C SER A 53 -11.00 -2.78 -11.84
N ASN A 54 -10.45 -4.01 -11.82
CA ASN A 54 -11.18 -5.19 -11.39
C ASN A 54 -11.27 -5.26 -9.87
N LEU A 55 -12.43 -5.66 -9.36
CA LEU A 55 -12.61 -5.93 -7.93
C LEU A 55 -11.83 -7.21 -7.56
N VAL A 56 -10.92 -7.07 -6.60
CA VAL A 56 -10.08 -8.15 -6.08
C VAL A 56 -10.69 -8.74 -4.82
N ASP A 57 -11.13 -7.88 -3.89
CA ASP A 57 -11.70 -8.31 -2.62
C ASP A 57 -12.74 -7.33 -2.09
N ILE A 58 -13.68 -7.84 -1.29
CA ILE A 58 -14.67 -7.05 -0.55
C ILE A 58 -14.88 -7.65 0.84
N VAL A 59 -14.67 -6.83 1.88
CA VAL A 59 -14.75 -7.27 3.27
C VAL A 59 -15.46 -6.24 4.14
N SER A 60 -16.21 -6.72 5.13
CA SER A 60 -16.80 -5.88 6.18
C SER A 60 -15.98 -6.01 7.47
N VAL A 61 -15.61 -4.88 8.06
CA VAL A 61 -14.74 -4.81 9.25
C VAL A 61 -15.31 -3.84 10.27
N TYR A 62 -15.12 -4.14 11.55
CA TYR A 62 -15.67 -3.33 12.65
C TYR A 62 -14.64 -2.38 13.28
N ASP A 63 -13.35 -2.62 13.01
CA ASP A 63 -12.23 -1.77 13.42
C ASP A 63 -11.83 -0.82 12.30
N THR A 64 -10.88 0.08 12.60
CA THR A 64 -10.29 1.03 11.63
C THR A 64 -8.96 0.55 11.05
N SER A 65 -8.81 -0.77 10.93
CA SER A 65 -7.63 -1.44 10.40
C SER A 65 -7.99 -2.76 9.72
N TYR A 66 -7.22 -3.17 8.71
CA TYR A 66 -7.39 -4.45 8.02
C TYR A 66 -6.06 -4.94 7.42
N GLN A 67 -5.77 -6.23 7.60
CA GLN A 67 -4.63 -6.89 6.96
C GLN A 67 -5.05 -7.55 5.65
N PHE A 68 -4.49 -7.05 4.54
CA PHE A 68 -4.67 -7.64 3.23
C PHE A 68 -3.49 -8.55 2.90
N VAL A 69 -3.78 -9.78 2.45
CA VAL A 69 -2.77 -10.80 2.14
C VAL A 69 -2.78 -11.16 0.66
N ASP A 70 -1.63 -11.00 0.01
CA ASP A 70 -1.41 -11.41 -1.38
C ASP A 70 0.03 -11.93 -1.56
N ASN A 71 0.19 -13.15 -2.07
CA ASN A 71 1.51 -13.74 -2.31
C ASN A 71 2.31 -13.04 -3.41
N ASN A 72 1.63 -12.30 -4.30
CA ASN A 72 2.22 -11.54 -5.41
C ASN A 72 2.11 -10.03 -5.19
N LEU A 73 2.14 -9.60 -3.92
CA LEU A 73 1.91 -8.21 -3.53
C LEU A 73 2.74 -7.17 -4.30
N PHE A 74 3.97 -7.54 -4.69
CA PHE A 74 4.90 -6.66 -5.39
C PHE A 74 4.68 -6.56 -6.90
N ASP A 75 3.85 -7.44 -7.46
CA ASP A 75 3.52 -7.48 -8.89
C ASP A 75 2.19 -6.78 -9.19
N HIS A 76 1.42 -6.45 -8.15
CA HIS A 76 0.10 -5.84 -8.26
C HIS A 76 0.10 -4.38 -7.77
N HIS A 77 -0.88 -3.62 -8.25
CA HIS A 77 -1.12 -2.25 -7.85
C HIS A 77 -2.56 -2.16 -7.34
N TYR A 78 -2.75 -1.58 -6.16
CA TYR A 78 -4.04 -1.66 -5.48
C TYR A 78 -4.63 -0.28 -5.20
N THR A 79 -5.93 -0.17 -5.45
CA THR A 79 -6.77 0.92 -4.98
C THR A 79 -7.69 0.39 -3.89
N TYR A 80 -7.62 1.01 -2.72
CA TYR A 80 -8.46 0.67 -1.58
C TYR A 80 -9.56 1.72 -1.44
N VAL A 81 -10.81 1.25 -1.39
CA VAL A 81 -11.99 2.10 -1.20
C VAL A 81 -12.66 1.68 0.10
N ILE A 82 -12.77 2.63 1.04
CA ILE A 82 -13.32 2.39 2.38
C ILE A 82 -14.61 3.18 2.52
N THR A 83 -15.70 2.47 2.83
CA THR A 83 -17.03 3.04 3.04
C THR A 83 -17.48 2.78 4.47
N GLY A 84 -17.76 3.83 5.25
CA GLY A 84 -18.40 3.67 6.56
C GLY A 84 -19.89 3.37 6.42
N VAL A 85 -20.41 2.44 7.21
CA VAL A 85 -21.84 2.04 7.19
C VAL A 85 -22.48 2.36 8.52
N SER A 86 -23.63 3.02 8.48
CA SER A 86 -24.41 3.39 9.68
C SER A 86 -25.79 2.74 9.66
N LYS A 87 -26.61 3.02 10.69
CA LYS A 87 -28.02 2.59 10.70
C LYS A 87 -28.85 3.16 9.55
N LEU A 88 -28.35 4.21 8.87
CA LEU A 88 -29.00 4.84 7.72
C LEU A 88 -28.56 4.24 6.38
N GLY A 89 -27.57 3.35 6.38
CA GLY A 89 -26.98 2.74 5.19
C GLY A 89 -25.51 3.12 4.97
N GLU A 90 -25.02 2.82 3.76
CA GLU A 90 -23.65 3.11 3.32
C GLU A 90 -23.42 4.63 3.20
N GLY A 91 -22.29 5.09 3.73
CA GLY A 91 -21.82 6.46 3.69
C GLY A 91 -21.12 6.84 2.37
N ILE A 92 -20.59 8.07 2.29
CA ILE A 92 -19.61 8.44 1.26
C ILE A 92 -18.31 7.68 1.54
N SER A 93 -17.76 7.06 0.49
CA SER A 93 -16.48 6.36 0.55
C SER A 93 -15.31 7.31 0.30
N ASN A 94 -14.18 7.08 0.97
CA ASN A 94 -12.90 7.60 0.52
C ASN A 94 -12.07 6.49 -0.10
N ASN A 95 -11.23 6.86 -1.06
CA ASN A 95 -10.29 5.95 -1.69
C ASN A 95 -8.86 6.47 -1.53
N ASN A 96 -7.91 5.54 -1.59
CA ASN A 96 -6.52 5.86 -1.79
C ASN A 96 -5.90 4.79 -2.69
N THR A 97 -4.97 5.21 -3.54
CA THR A 97 -4.27 4.31 -4.46
C THR A 97 -2.81 4.28 -4.06
N PHE A 98 -2.30 3.08 -3.84
CA PHE A 98 -0.91 2.89 -3.49
C PHE A 98 -0.27 1.88 -4.43
N SER A 99 0.93 2.24 -4.87
CA SER A 99 1.77 1.42 -5.72
C SER A 99 3.04 1.14 -4.95
N TYR A 100 3.34 -0.13 -4.71
CA TYR A 100 4.62 -0.50 -4.15
C TYR A 100 5.47 -1.19 -5.21
N GLN A 101 6.53 -0.49 -5.64
CA GLN A 101 7.51 -1.04 -6.56
C GLN A 101 8.76 -1.42 -5.78
N ARG A 102 9.29 -2.63 -6.01
CA ARG A 102 10.65 -2.96 -5.55
C ARG A 102 11.63 -2.07 -6.29
N VAL A 103 12.17 -1.07 -5.59
CA VAL A 103 13.29 -0.29 -6.10
C VAL A 103 14.56 -1.08 -5.82
N PRO A 104 15.37 -1.45 -6.84
CA PRO A 104 16.68 -2.01 -6.59
C PRO A 104 17.49 -1.01 -5.76
N ARG A 105 17.93 -1.40 -4.57
CA ARG A 105 18.85 -0.58 -3.79
C ARG A 105 20.14 -0.47 -4.60
N LEU A 106 20.54 0.76 -4.95
CA LEU A 106 21.83 1.00 -5.60
C LEU A 106 22.92 0.29 -4.80
N ALA A 107 23.73 -0.53 -5.48
CA ALA A 107 24.94 -1.06 -4.90
C ALA A 107 25.75 0.12 -4.36
N VAL A 108 26.15 0.06 -3.09
CA VAL A 108 27.11 1.03 -2.57
C VAL A 108 28.39 0.81 -3.37
N GLU A 109 28.79 1.80 -4.17
CA GLU A 109 30.11 1.80 -4.79
C GLU A 109 31.14 1.83 -3.66
N THR A 110 31.79 0.71 -3.42
CA THR A 110 33.00 0.66 -2.60
C THR A 110 34.16 1.09 -3.48
N ASP A 111 34.88 2.15 -3.09
CA ASP A 111 36.08 2.60 -3.78
C ASP A 111 37.07 1.44 -3.95
N PHE A 112 37.38 1.09 -5.19
CA PHE A 112 38.31 0.02 -5.53
C PHE A 112 39.72 0.59 -5.78
N MET A 113 40.59 0.48 -4.78
CA MET A 113 41.99 0.90 -4.87
C MET A 113 42.87 -0.24 -5.39
N VAL A 114 43.54 -0.04 -6.54
CA VAL A 114 44.55 -0.97 -7.06
C VAL A 114 45.95 -0.40 -6.83
N ASN A 115 46.75 -1.09 -6.02
CA ASN A 115 48.18 -0.80 -5.88
C ASN A 115 48.97 -1.63 -6.90
N TYR A 116 49.75 -0.99 -7.79
CA TYR A 116 50.62 -1.65 -8.75
C TYR A 116 52.02 -1.01 -8.79
N THR A 117 53.02 -1.81 -9.15
CA THR A 117 54.41 -1.36 -9.34
C THR A 117 54.66 -0.96 -10.80
N GLN A 118 55.72 -0.17 -11.06
CA GLN A 118 56.05 0.23 -12.45
C GLN A 118 56.22 -0.99 -13.37
N ASN A 119 55.76 -0.84 -14.62
CA ASN A 119 55.78 -1.85 -15.70
C ASN A 119 54.82 -3.04 -15.55
N GLN A 120 53.70 -2.89 -14.85
CA GLN A 120 52.59 -3.86 -14.86
C GLN A 120 51.39 -3.31 -15.65
N THR A 121 50.72 -4.18 -16.42
CA THR A 121 49.45 -3.86 -17.08
C THR A 121 48.30 -4.32 -16.19
N VAL A 122 47.44 -3.39 -15.78
CA VAL A 122 46.24 -3.69 -15.00
C VAL A 122 45.02 -3.58 -15.91
N THR A 123 44.21 -4.64 -15.96
CA THR A 123 42.90 -4.62 -16.63
C THR A 123 41.81 -4.56 -15.57
N VAL A 124 41.05 -3.47 -15.59
CA VAL A 124 39.85 -3.32 -14.75
C VAL A 124 38.65 -3.72 -15.60
N SER A 125 37.89 -4.72 -15.14
CA SER A 125 36.64 -5.14 -15.78
C SER A 125 35.47 -4.77 -14.88
N THR A 126 34.57 -3.92 -15.39
CA THR A 126 33.34 -3.56 -14.70
C THR A 126 32.30 -4.67 -14.92
N VAL A 127 31.76 -5.22 -13.83
CA VAL A 127 30.70 -6.23 -13.87
C VAL A 127 29.38 -5.60 -13.42
N TYR A 128 28.38 -5.60 -14.30
CA TYR A 128 27.01 -5.19 -13.96
C TYR A 128 26.21 -6.40 -13.49
N TYR A 129 25.73 -6.38 -12.25
CA TYR A 129 24.80 -7.38 -11.73
C TYR A 129 23.43 -6.75 -11.50
N LYS A 130 22.36 -7.49 -11.83
CA LYS A 130 21.00 -7.12 -11.43
C LYS A 130 20.79 -7.57 -9.99
N ILE A 131 20.69 -6.61 -9.06
CA ILE A 131 20.29 -6.90 -7.69
C ILE A 131 18.79 -7.15 -7.68
N SER A 132 18.39 -8.36 -7.31
CA SER A 132 17.00 -8.65 -6.95
C SER A 132 16.90 -8.63 -5.43
N VAL A 133 16.17 -7.66 -4.88
CA VAL A 133 15.86 -7.66 -3.45
C VAL A 133 14.78 -8.71 -3.23
N ASN A 134 15.16 -9.83 -2.62
CA ASN A 134 14.21 -10.80 -2.12
C ASN A 134 13.71 -10.35 -0.76
N CYS A 135 12.40 -10.31 -0.61
CA CYS A 135 11.80 -10.11 0.67
C CYS A 135 11.97 -11.42 1.45
N ASN A 136 12.80 -11.41 2.48
CA ASN A 136 13.08 -12.59 3.29
C ASN A 136 11.85 -12.86 4.15
N ARG A 137 11.19 -14.00 3.93
CA ARG A 137 10.21 -14.52 4.89
C ARG A 137 11.02 -14.93 6.13
N GLU A 138 10.97 -14.12 7.18
CA GLU A 138 11.38 -14.59 8.50
C GLU A 138 10.26 -15.53 8.99
N TYR A 139 10.61 -16.80 9.20
CA TYR A 139 9.74 -17.84 9.75
C TYR A 139 9.89 -17.89 11.27
#